data_AF-X1KPI4-F1
#
_entry.id   AF-X1KPI4-F1
#
_cell.length_a   1.000
_cell.length_b   1.000
_cell.length_c   1.000
_cell.angle_alpha   90.00
_cell.angle_beta   90.00
_cell.angle_gamma   90.00
#
_symmetry.space_group_name_H-M   'P 1'
#
loop_
_entity.id
_entity.type
_entity.pdbx_description
1 polymer ?
#
loop_
_entity_poly.entity_id
_entity_poly.type
_entity_poly.pdbx_seq_one_letter_code
_entity_poly.pdbx_strand_id
1 'polypeptide(L)'
;GIITKIMVRPRPGHAALAHLVIRHHETQIAPSTEKMDFAGDAFPIDWEEYYESYQPPYELKLVGWNEDDTYPHTFTVYVAVLPRKAIVAYAVVDAIKGVLGMLSPKRIFTGSS
;
A
#
# COMPACT_ATOMS: atom_id res chain seq x y z
N GLY A 1 1.53 12.71 5.86
CA GLY A 1 2.36 11.56 6.32
C GLY A 1 2.77 10.76 5.09
N ILE A 2 3.52 9.68 5.26
CA ILE A 2 3.85 8.79 4.14
C ILE A 2 3.01 7.52 4.32
N ILE A 3 2.11 7.26 3.38
CA ILE A 3 1.40 5.99 3.32
C ILE A 3 2.44 4.96 2.89
N THR A 4 2.53 3.86 3.64
CA THR A 4 3.48 2.77 3.39
C THR A 4 2.80 1.46 3.02
N LYS A 5 1.53 1.31 3.40
CA LYS A 5 0.74 0.11 3.12
C LYS A 5 -0.73 0.46 3.08
N ILE A 6 -1.43 -0.09 2.09
CA ILE A 6 -2.89 -0.06 2.03
C ILE A 6 -3.39 -1.49 1.99
N MET A 7 -4.46 -1.75 2.73
CA MET A 7 -5.09 -3.05 2.83
C MET A 7 -6.59 -2.87 2.65
N VAL A 8 -7.14 -3.45 1.59
CA VAL A 8 -8.58 -3.46 1.31
C VAL A 8 -9.12 -4.84 1.67
N ARG A 9 -10.20 -4.87 2.46
CA ARG A 9 -10.90 -6.09 2.88
C ARG A 9 -12.36 -5.99 2.44
N PRO A 10 -12.74 -6.63 1.33
CA PRO A 10 -14.14 -6.90 1.03
C PRO A 10 -14.69 -7.86 2.10
N ARG A 11 -15.89 -7.59 2.62
CA ARG A 11 -16.58 -8.54 3.50
C ARG A 11 -17.10 -9.72 2.66
N PRO A 12 -17.21 -10.94 3.22
CA PRO A 12 -17.88 -12.03 2.52
C PRO A 12 -19.31 -11.68 2.14
N GLY A 13 -19.74 -12.09 0.94
CA GLY A 13 -21.09 -11.89 0.41
C GLY A 13 -21.21 -10.71 -0.55
N HIS A 14 -20.10 -10.13 -1.01
CA HIS A 14 -20.12 -9.06 -2.02
C HIS A 14 -20.41 -9.57 -3.43
N ALA A 15 -20.15 -10.85 -3.72
CA ALA A 15 -20.21 -11.43 -5.07
C ALA A 15 -19.42 -10.64 -6.14
N ALA A 16 -18.42 -9.84 -5.72
CA ALA A 16 -17.68 -8.89 -6.54
C ALA A 16 -18.53 -7.79 -7.22
N LEU A 17 -19.72 -7.47 -6.67
CA LEU A 17 -20.63 -6.43 -7.16
C LEU A 17 -20.47 -5.08 -6.43
N ALA A 18 -19.57 -5.04 -5.44
CA ALA A 18 -19.14 -3.81 -4.79
C ALA A 18 -17.80 -3.37 -5.37
N HIS A 19 -17.69 -2.07 -5.57
CA HIS A 19 -16.52 -1.43 -6.18
C HIS A 19 -15.98 -0.35 -5.25
N LEU A 20 -14.65 -0.18 -5.25
CA LEU A 20 -13.97 0.84 -4.46
C LEU A 20 -12.80 1.43 -5.23
N VAL A 21 -12.70 2.76 -5.21
CA VAL A 21 -11.54 3.52 -5.67
C VAL A 21 -11.06 4.43 -4.55
N ILE A 22 -9.74 4.52 -4.41
CA ILE A 22 -9.06 5.40 -3.46
C ILE A 22 -8.47 6.57 -4.22
N ARG A 23 -8.83 7.78 -3.83
CA ARG A 23 -8.40 9.03 -4.45
C ARG A 23 -7.73 9.94 -3.44
N HIS A 24 -6.75 10.69 -3.90
CA HIS A 24 -6.18 11.83 -3.19
C HIS A 24 -6.48 13.07 -4.03
N HIS A 25 -7.27 14.00 -3.48
CA HIS A 25 -7.95 15.04 -4.25
C HIS A 25 -8.74 14.46 -5.44
N GLU A 26 -8.45 14.91 -6.66
CA GLU A 26 -9.09 14.45 -7.90
C GLU A 26 -8.32 13.33 -8.59
N THR A 27 -7.19 12.88 -8.03
CA THR A 27 -6.35 11.84 -8.65
C THR A 27 -6.64 10.49 -8.01
N GLN A 28 -6.87 9.47 -8.85
CA GLN A 28 -6.95 8.09 -8.41
C GLN A 28 -5.55 7.59 -8.05
N ILE A 29 -5.38 7.15 -6.81
CA ILE A 29 -4.11 6.58 -6.34
C ILE A 29 -4.14 5.04 -6.36
N ALA A 30 -5.32 4.46 -6.10
CA ALA A 30 -5.48 3.01 -6.06
C ALA A 30 -6.90 2.61 -6.51
N PRO A 31 -7.03 1.64 -7.44
CA PRO A 31 -5.95 1.00 -8.21
C PRO A 31 -5.13 2.00 -9.04
N SER A 32 -3.86 1.71 -9.31
CA SER A 32 -2.95 2.65 -9.99
C SER A 32 -3.30 2.91 -11.45
N THR A 33 -3.95 1.94 -12.09
CA THR A 33 -4.49 2.09 -13.45
C THR A 33 -5.80 2.87 -13.39
N GLU A 34 -5.86 4.00 -14.09
CA GLU A 34 -7.08 4.79 -14.19
C GLU A 34 -8.27 3.97 -14.72
N LYS A 35 -9.46 4.23 -14.18
CA LYS A 35 -10.72 3.54 -14.50
C LYS A 35 -10.79 2.08 -14.07
N MET A 36 -9.77 1.55 -13.40
CA MET A 36 -9.89 0.31 -12.66
C MET A 36 -10.38 0.60 -11.24
N ASP A 37 -11.01 -0.40 -10.65
CA ASP A 37 -11.56 -0.36 -9.30
C ASP A 37 -11.26 -1.67 -8.56
N PHE A 38 -11.38 -1.62 -7.23
CA PHE A 38 -11.30 -2.81 -6.40
C PHE A 38 -12.68 -3.45 -6.31
N ALA A 39 -12.78 -4.66 -6.87
CA ALA A 39 -13.91 -5.56 -6.68
C ALA A 39 -13.41 -6.93 -6.21
N GLY A 40 -14.20 -7.60 -5.39
CA GLY A 40 -13.85 -8.91 -4.86
C GLY A 40 -14.82 -9.38 -3.79
N ASP A 41 -14.66 -10.63 -3.37
CA ASP A 41 -15.48 -11.25 -2.34
C ASP A 41 -14.58 -11.99 -1.33
N ALA A 42 -14.66 -11.58 -0.06
CA ALA A 42 -13.91 -12.11 1.09
C ALA A 42 -12.37 -12.07 1.01
N PHE A 43 -11.75 -11.92 -0.16
CA PHE A 43 -10.31 -11.98 -0.32
C PHE A 43 -9.61 -10.65 0.00
N PRO A 44 -8.62 -10.67 0.91
CA PRO A 44 -7.74 -9.53 1.15
C PRO A 44 -7.01 -9.05 -0.10
N ILE A 45 -7.04 -7.73 -0.34
CA ILE A 45 -6.20 -7.07 -1.33
C ILE A 45 -5.18 -6.22 -0.57
N ASP A 46 -3.91 -6.64 -0.62
CA ASP A 46 -2.80 -6.04 0.12
C ASP A 46 -1.67 -5.65 -0.80
N TRP A 47 -1.15 -4.44 -0.61
CA TRP A 47 0.05 -4.00 -1.30
C TRP A 47 0.84 -2.99 -0.48
N GLU A 48 2.13 -2.93 -0.75
CA GLU A 48 2.98 -1.84 -0.29
C GLU A 48 2.77 -0.64 -1.20
N GLU A 49 2.53 0.52 -0.60
CA GLU A 49 2.25 1.77 -1.30
C GLU A 49 3.24 2.78 -0.76
N TYR A 50 4.00 3.47 -1.61
CA TYR A 50 4.85 4.58 -1.17
C TYR A 50 4.24 5.88 -1.69
N TYR A 51 3.35 6.47 -0.90
CA TYR A 51 2.64 7.68 -1.30
C TYR A 51 2.83 8.80 -0.29
N GLU A 52 3.45 9.89 -0.75
CA GLU A 52 3.80 11.04 0.08
C GLU A 52 2.77 12.15 -0.07
N SER A 53 1.92 12.34 0.94
CA SER A 53 0.99 13.48 0.98
C SER A 53 1.64 14.67 1.69
N TYR A 54 2.11 15.63 0.90
CA TYR A 54 2.85 16.82 1.35
C TYR A 54 2.02 18.09 1.44
N GLN A 55 0.96 18.20 0.63
CA GLN A 55 0.16 19.40 0.53
C GLN A 55 -1.17 19.22 1.26
N PRO A 56 -1.61 20.21 2.07
CA PRO A 56 -2.96 20.24 2.58
C PRO A 56 -3.99 20.41 1.44
N PRO A 57 -5.23 19.88 1.58
CA PRO A 57 -5.72 19.07 2.70
C PRO A 57 -5.18 17.63 2.69
N TYR A 58 -4.83 17.10 3.87
CA TYR A 58 -4.36 15.72 4.04
C TYR A 58 -5.54 14.74 4.07
N GLU A 59 -6.24 14.61 2.94
CA GLU A 59 -7.48 13.86 2.83
C GLU A 59 -7.38 12.71 1.83
N LEU A 60 -7.72 11.52 2.29
CA LEU A 60 -7.91 10.35 1.43
C LEU A 60 -9.41 10.17 1.20
N LYS A 61 -9.85 10.20 -0.06
CA LYS A 61 -11.24 10.00 -0.44
C LYS A 61 -11.45 8.56 -0.90
N LEU A 62 -12.34 7.85 -0.22
CA LEU A 62 -12.82 6.52 -0.62
C LEU A 62 -14.12 6.70 -1.39
N VAL A 63 -14.16 6.27 -2.65
CA VAL A 63 -15.34 6.32 -3.51
C VAL A 63 -15.77 4.89 -3.78
N GLY A 64 -16.94 4.50 -3.28
CA GLY A 64 -17.51 3.19 -3.52
C GLY A 64 -18.88 3.26 -4.17
N TRP A 65 -19.21 2.24 -4.95
CA TRP A 65 -20.52 2.02 -5.53
C TRP A 65 -20.80 0.52 -5.62
N ASN A 66 -22.06 0.17 -5.84
CA ASN A 66 -22.58 -1.18 -5.91
C ASN A 66 -23.44 -1.36 -7.16
N GLU A 67 -23.38 -2.54 -7.76
CA GLU A 67 -24.20 -2.91 -8.93
C GLU A 67 -25.55 -3.53 -8.53
N ASP A 68 -25.72 -3.88 -7.24
CA ASP A 68 -26.95 -4.42 -6.69
C ASP A 68 -27.31 -3.75 -5.35
N ASP A 69 -28.57 -3.86 -4.94
CA ASP A 69 -29.08 -3.51 -3.61
C ASP A 69 -29.44 -4.75 -2.75
N THR A 70 -29.07 -5.93 -3.24
CA THR A 70 -29.47 -7.23 -2.67
C THR A 70 -28.55 -7.66 -1.55
N TYR A 71 -27.25 -7.37 -1.65
CA TYR A 71 -26.26 -7.78 -0.64
C TYR A 71 -25.71 -6.57 0.13
N PRO A 72 -25.42 -6.72 1.44
CA PRO A 72 -24.77 -5.67 2.21
C PRO A 72 -23.30 -5.54 1.80
N HIS A 73 -23.01 -4.52 1.00
CA HIS A 73 -21.66 -4.21 0.52
C HIS A 73 -20.91 -3.35 1.55
N THR A 74 -19.79 -3.84 2.05
CA THR A 74 -18.93 -3.13 3.02
C THR A 74 -17.45 -3.43 2.80
N PHE A 75 -16.68 -2.39 2.49
CA PHE A 75 -15.21 -2.47 2.48
C PHE A 75 -14.63 -2.00 3.81
N THR A 76 -13.64 -2.73 4.32
CA THR A 76 -12.75 -2.22 5.38
C THR A 76 -11.40 -1.86 4.77
N VAL A 77 -11.01 -0.60 4.89
CA VAL A 77 -9.74 -0.08 4.35
C VAL A 77 -8.83 0.29 5.50
N TYR A 78 -7.65 -0.33 5.55
CA TYR A 78 -6.60 0.02 6.49
C TYR A 78 -5.49 0.76 5.76
N VAL A 79 -5.01 1.85 6.36
CA VAL A 79 -3.95 2.67 5.80
C VAL A 79 -2.86 2.79 6.86
N ALA A 80 -1.68 2.24 6.57
CA ALA A 80 -0.50 2.44 7.40
C ALA A 80 0.17 3.75 7.01
N VAL A 81 0.26 4.70 7.95
CA VAL A 81 0.88 6.00 7.73
C VAL A 81 2.08 6.14 8.66
N LEU A 82 3.26 6.33 8.09
CA LEU A 82 4.44 6.68 8.86
C LEU A 82 4.58 8.21 8.97
N PRO A 83 4.98 8.72 10.15
CA PRO A 83 5.38 10.11 10.28
C PRO A 83 6.69 10.33 9.52
N ARG A 84 6.84 11.50 8.88
CA ARG A 84 7.99 11.82 8.02
C ARG A 84 9.35 11.62 8.70
N LYS A 85 9.44 11.89 10.01
CA LYS A 85 10.66 11.69 10.81
C LYS A 85 11.10 10.22 10.87
N ALA A 86 10.16 9.28 10.85
CA ALA A 86 10.48 7.86 10.89
C ALA A 86 11.14 7.37 9.59
N ILE A 87 10.77 7.93 8.44
CA ILE A 87 11.34 7.55 7.14
C ILE A 87 12.82 7.92 7.06
N VAL A 88 13.22 9.08 7.60
CA VAL A 88 14.64 9.48 7.65
C VAL A 88 15.46 8.45 8.45
N ALA A 89 14.92 7.94 9.55
CA ALA A 89 15.59 6.90 10.33
C ALA A 89 15.72 5.59 9.54
N TYR A 90 14.66 5.16 8.83
CA TYR A 90 14.72 3.97 7.97
C TYR A 90 15.75 4.11 6.84
N ALA A 91 15.75 5.23 6.12
CA ALA A 91 16.70 5.48 5.03
C ALA A 91 18.16 5.47 5.50
N VAL A 92 18.42 6.06 6.69
CA VAL A 92 19.75 6.04 7.32
C VAL A 92 20.14 4.62 7.73
N VAL A 93 19.24 3.85 8.32
CA VAL A 93 19.50 2.46 8.74
C VAL A 93 19.79 1.58 7.53
N ASP A 94 19.03 1.71 6.44
CA ASP A 94 19.24 0.91 5.23
C ASP A 94 20.55 1.29 4.53
N ALA A 95 20.91 2.59 4.49
CA ALA A 95 22.21 3.04 4.01
C ALA A 95 23.36 2.44 4.84
N ILE A 96 23.25 2.44 6.18
CA ILE A 96 24.27 1.85 7.06
C ILE A 96 24.39 0.33 6.84
N LYS A 97 23.28 -0.39 6.70
CA LYS A 97 23.29 -1.84 6.41
C LYS A 97 23.93 -2.14 5.05
N GLY A 98 23.64 -1.34 4.03
CA GLY A 98 24.25 -1.47 2.70
C GLY A 98 25.77 -1.30 2.76
N VAL A 99 26.26 -0.29 3.48
CA VAL A 99 27.69 -0.05 3.67
C VAL A 99 28.35 -1.17 4.49
N LEU A 100 27.74 -1.59 5.60
CA LEU A 100 28.29 -2.67 6.44
C LEU A 100 28.28 -4.04 5.72
N GLY A 101 27.26 -4.32 4.91
CA GLY A 101 27.19 -5.52 4.08
C GLY A 101 28.26 -5.53 2.97
N MET A 102 28.55 -4.36 2.39
CA MET A 102 29.62 -4.19 1.40
C MET A 102 31.02 -4.32 2.00
N LEU A 103 31.18 -4.00 3.30
CA LEU A 103 32.42 -4.16 4.05
C LEU A 103 32.64 -5.57 4.61
N SER A 104 31.71 -6.52 4.41
CA SER A 104 31.92 -7.91 4.78
C SER A 104 32.89 -8.56 3.77
N PRO A 105 34.12 -8.95 4.19
CA PRO A 105 35.07 -9.55 3.27
C PRO A 105 34.51 -10.90 2.80
N LYS A 106 34.28 -11.05 1.49
CA LYS A 106 34.06 -12.35 0.85
C LYS A 106 35.26 -13.25 1.21
N ARG A 107 35.03 -14.23 2.09
CA ARG A 107 36.02 -15.29 2.37
C ARG A 107 36.20 -16.11 1.10
N ILE A 108 37.15 -15.73 0.26
CA ILE A 108 37.62 -16.55 -0.85
C ILE A 108 38.42 -17.69 -0.23
N PHE A 109 37.79 -18.85 -0.07
CA PHE A 109 38.51 -20.09 0.19
C PHE A 109 39.22 -20.49 -1.11
N THR A 110 40.52 -20.26 -1.19
CA THR A 110 41.39 -20.94 -2.16
C THR A 110 41.53 -22.40 -1.74
N GLY A 111 40.79 -23.29 -2.38
CA GLY A 111 41.08 -24.72 -2.35
C GLY A 111 42.24 -25.01 -3.31
N SER A 112 43.37 -25.48 -2.78
CA SER A 112 44.39 -26.14 -3.59
C SER A 112 43.99 -27.60 -3.80
N SER A 113 44.05 -28.05 -5.05
CA SER A 113 44.20 -29.46 -5.42
C SER A 113 45.14 -29.53 -6.60
#